data_AF-A0A973FGH2-F1
#
_entry.id   AF-A0A973FGH2-F1
#
_cell.length_a   1.000
_cell.length_b   1.000
_cell.length_c   1.000
_cell.angle_alpha   90.00
_cell.angle_beta   90.00
_cell.angle_gamma   90.00
#
_symmetry.space_group_name_H-M   'P 1'
#
loop_
_entity.id
_entity.type
_entity.pdbx_description
1 polymer ?
#
loop_
_entity_poly.entity_id
_entity_poly.type
_entity_poly.pdbx_seq_one_letter_code
_entity_poly.pdbx_strand_id
1 'polypeptide(L)'
;MMKLLDIKRARRGRKRAIAKAIAFAAYAIIWKTADVSAGNVVLPGELPAGEQLVAGQATVTRSGSSMDIVQTTDRAILNWQTFNIGAQAKVEFHQPDAHAAVLNRVLTSDPSGIYGALRSNGQVFLVNPSGIVFGKGASVNVGSLVASTMSIGDRDFLNGTYHFNRNGSIAGIVNHANIVAADGGCVALFAPEVTSDGLISARLGSVMLASGEAITLGMGRDDLYSIAVDPSKVASAIENRGMIQADGGHVLMQASTAGELLGSVINNGGTVQARTAENRNGTIVLLGDMESGSVQVSGTLDASAPDGGDGGFIETSAAHVRIDDGTKVTTLATNGKAGTWLIDPHDFTIATGATGDISGATLQTALTAGNVTILSSQGSTASGFGDINVNDNVTWWNNTLTLTAARNININAVLSVRDSNPGDAIDPSDARLVMNTATANGSDAAVSGGTVLVGLTSSGFNGRVDFDRSGT
;
A
#
# COMPACT_ATOMS: atom_id res chain seq x y z
N MET A 1 -44.99 13.78 33.70
CA MET A 1 -44.15 12.57 33.86
C MET A 1 -43.61 12.02 32.53
N MET A 2 -44.21 12.34 31.37
CA MET A 2 -43.79 11.83 30.05
C MET A 2 -42.58 12.54 29.41
N LYS A 3 -42.25 13.79 29.80
CA LYS A 3 -41.09 14.55 29.26
C LYS A 3 -39.71 14.14 29.82
N LEU A 4 -39.65 13.40 30.92
CA LEU A 4 -38.37 12.97 31.52
C LEU A 4 -37.84 11.63 30.99
N LEU A 5 -38.69 10.81 30.35
CA LEU A 5 -38.26 9.55 29.72
C LEU A 5 -37.58 9.77 28.35
N ASP A 6 -38.00 10.78 27.59
CA ASP A 6 -37.42 11.07 26.27
C ASP A 6 -36.01 11.66 26.33
N ILE A 7 -35.70 12.45 27.37
CA ILE A 7 -34.35 13.00 27.57
C ILE A 7 -33.36 11.90 28.00
N LYS A 8 -33.83 10.85 28.70
CA LYS A 8 -33.01 9.68 29.04
C LYS A 8 -32.81 8.73 27.85
N ARG A 9 -33.76 8.62 26.91
CA ARG A 9 -33.59 7.87 25.65
C ARG A 9 -32.65 8.58 24.68
N ALA A 10 -32.73 9.90 24.54
CA ALA A 10 -31.81 10.69 23.70
C ALA A 10 -30.35 10.67 24.21
N ARG A 11 -30.14 10.67 25.54
CA ARG A 11 -28.80 10.52 26.14
C ARG A 11 -28.25 9.09 26.07
N ARG A 12 -29.10 8.05 26.01
CA ARG A 12 -28.66 6.65 25.78
C ARG A 12 -28.32 6.37 24.31
N GLY A 13 -28.95 7.07 23.37
CA GLY A 13 -28.61 7.01 21.94
C GLY A 13 -27.25 7.64 21.62
N ARG A 14 -26.95 8.83 22.16
CA ARG A 14 -25.64 9.49 21.95
C ARG A 14 -24.46 8.76 22.60
N LYS A 15 -24.67 8.05 23.72
CA LYS A 15 -23.61 7.22 24.33
C LYS A 15 -23.35 5.90 23.60
N ARG A 16 -24.27 5.44 22.74
CA ARG A 16 -24.05 4.28 21.86
C ARG A 16 -23.42 4.66 20.51
N ALA A 17 -23.56 5.91 20.07
CA ALA A 17 -22.84 6.44 18.91
C ALA A 17 -21.37 6.76 19.24
N ILE A 18 -21.08 7.27 20.44
CA ILE A 18 -19.71 7.60 20.86
C ILE A 18 -18.91 6.35 21.32
N ALA A 19 -19.59 5.26 21.68
CA ALA A 19 -18.93 4.00 22.04
C ALA A 19 -18.64 3.06 20.85
N LYS A 20 -19.06 3.42 19.62
CA LYS A 20 -18.74 2.68 18.40
C LYS A 20 -17.62 3.31 17.55
N ALA A 21 -17.27 4.57 17.81
CA ALA A 21 -16.14 5.25 17.17
C ALA A 21 -14.79 5.10 17.92
N ILE A 22 -14.77 4.39 19.07
CA ILE A 22 -13.59 4.26 19.94
C ILE A 22 -12.99 2.84 19.91
N ALA A 23 -13.51 1.92 19.08
CA ALA A 23 -13.02 0.54 19.04
C ALA A 23 -12.01 0.23 17.91
N PHE A 24 -11.75 1.15 16.98
CA PHE A 24 -10.86 0.88 15.83
C PHE A 24 -9.53 1.67 15.83
N ALA A 25 -9.37 2.66 16.71
CA ALA A 25 -8.15 3.49 16.80
C ALA A 25 -6.99 2.85 17.59
N ALA A 26 -7.09 1.58 17.97
CA ALA A 26 -6.04 0.86 18.67
C ALA A 26 -6.12 -0.65 18.41
N TYR A 27 -6.32 -1.07 17.14
CA TYR A 27 -5.83 -2.38 16.75
C TYR A 27 -4.32 -2.25 16.51
N ALA A 28 -3.58 -2.02 17.60
CA ALA A 28 -2.29 -2.66 17.70
C ALA A 28 -2.62 -4.15 17.63
N ILE A 29 -2.56 -4.73 16.43
CA ILE A 29 -2.36 -6.16 16.31
C ILE A 29 -1.08 -6.35 17.12
N ILE A 30 -1.24 -6.82 18.36
CA ILE A 30 -0.16 -7.52 19.04
C ILE A 30 0.04 -8.69 18.11
N TRP A 31 0.94 -8.51 17.15
CA TRP A 31 1.48 -9.61 16.40
C TRP A 31 1.97 -10.52 17.51
N LYS A 32 1.26 -11.64 17.71
CA LYS A 32 2.01 -12.84 17.97
C LYS A 32 2.97 -12.84 16.79
N THR A 33 4.23 -12.44 17.03
CA THR A 33 5.30 -13.17 16.39
C THR A 33 4.84 -14.60 16.58
N ALA A 34 4.35 -15.23 15.50
CA ALA A 34 4.39 -16.66 15.51
C ALA A 34 5.84 -16.90 15.93
N ASP A 35 6.04 -17.41 17.15
CA ASP A 35 7.23 -18.17 17.41
C ASP A 35 7.25 -19.10 16.22
N VAL A 36 8.12 -18.79 15.25
CA VAL A 36 8.35 -19.63 14.09
C VAL A 36 8.74 -20.92 14.77
N SER A 37 7.76 -21.82 14.85
CA SER A 37 7.77 -22.93 15.77
C SER A 37 8.90 -23.81 15.30
N ALA A 38 10.08 -23.65 15.91
CA ALA A 38 11.36 -24.25 15.55
C ALA A 38 11.35 -24.85 14.13
N GLY A 39 11.17 -23.98 13.12
CA GLY A 39 11.25 -24.40 11.73
C GLY A 39 12.64 -24.98 11.47
N ASN A 40 12.74 -25.96 10.57
CA ASN A 40 13.99 -26.59 10.18
C ASN A 40 15.13 -25.55 10.12
N VAL A 41 16.18 -25.77 10.92
CA VAL A 41 17.35 -24.89 10.94
C VAL A 41 18.00 -24.96 9.57
N VAL A 42 17.89 -23.89 8.78
CA VAL A 42 18.54 -23.81 7.46
C VAL A 42 20.05 -23.77 7.66
N LEU A 43 20.75 -24.80 7.17
CA LEU A 43 22.20 -24.88 7.33
C LEU A 43 22.89 -23.83 6.44
N PRO A 44 24.08 -23.30 6.82
CA PRO A 44 24.73 -22.23 6.05
C PRO A 44 24.97 -22.57 4.58
N GLY A 45 25.32 -23.83 4.25
CA GLY A 45 25.53 -24.28 2.87
C GLY A 45 24.32 -24.99 2.24
N GLU A 46 23.15 -24.93 2.86
CA GLU A 46 21.96 -25.62 2.37
C GLU A 46 21.50 -25.08 1.02
N LEU A 47 21.13 -25.98 0.12
CA LEU A 47 20.60 -25.71 -1.20
C LEU A 47 19.21 -26.35 -1.33
N PRO A 48 18.38 -25.90 -2.30
CA PRO A 48 17.12 -26.56 -2.62
C PRO A 48 17.31 -28.06 -2.92
N ALA A 49 16.34 -28.88 -2.52
CA ALA A 49 16.45 -30.34 -2.61
C ALA A 49 15.14 -31.00 -3.06
N GLY A 50 15.29 -32.19 -3.66
CA GLY A 50 14.17 -33.00 -4.14
C GLY A 50 13.49 -32.39 -5.37
N GLU A 51 14.29 -31.86 -6.31
CA GLU A 51 13.78 -31.29 -7.55
C GLU A 51 13.05 -32.33 -8.41
N GLN A 52 11.96 -31.89 -9.02
CA GLN A 52 11.26 -32.60 -10.06
C GLN A 52 10.88 -31.61 -11.16
N LEU A 53 11.44 -31.80 -12.35
CA LEU A 53 11.01 -31.06 -13.54
C LEU A 53 9.64 -31.56 -13.98
N VAL A 54 8.66 -30.67 -13.99
CA VAL A 54 7.26 -30.96 -14.34
C VAL A 54 6.95 -30.53 -15.77
N ALA A 55 7.49 -29.38 -16.20
CA ALA A 55 7.27 -28.82 -17.53
C ALA A 55 8.47 -27.99 -18.00
N GLY A 56 8.63 -27.85 -19.32
CA GLY A 56 9.75 -27.15 -19.94
C GLY A 56 11.03 -27.97 -19.93
N GLN A 57 12.17 -27.29 -20.05
CA GLN A 57 13.51 -27.88 -19.97
C GLN A 57 14.37 -27.05 -19.03
N ALA A 58 14.86 -27.68 -17.98
CA ALA A 58 15.86 -27.11 -17.09
C ALA A 58 16.79 -28.21 -16.58
N THR A 59 18.08 -27.91 -16.47
CA THR A 59 19.07 -28.79 -15.83
C THR A 59 19.55 -28.16 -14.54
N VAL A 60 19.67 -28.97 -13.50
CA VAL A 60 20.15 -28.54 -12.16
C VAL A 60 21.52 -29.14 -11.94
N THR A 61 22.52 -28.30 -11.68
CA THR A 61 23.87 -28.71 -11.30
C THR A 61 24.21 -28.15 -9.92
N ARG A 62 24.95 -28.93 -9.13
CA ARG A 62 25.38 -28.54 -7.78
C ARG A 62 26.89 -28.69 -7.65
N SER A 63 27.53 -27.71 -7.04
CA SER A 63 28.95 -27.71 -6.73
C SER A 63 29.18 -27.03 -5.39
N GLY A 64 29.41 -27.82 -4.33
CA GLY A 64 29.45 -27.32 -2.95
C GLY A 64 28.13 -26.65 -2.57
N SER A 65 28.20 -25.43 -2.06
CA SER A 65 27.03 -24.60 -1.71
C SER A 65 26.51 -23.74 -2.88
N SER A 66 26.88 -24.07 -4.13
CA SER A 66 26.37 -23.41 -5.33
C SER A 66 25.46 -24.34 -6.10
N MET A 67 24.32 -23.82 -6.54
CA MET A 67 23.40 -24.47 -7.48
C MET A 67 23.23 -23.59 -8.70
N ASP A 68 23.42 -24.16 -9.88
CA ASP A 68 23.14 -23.53 -11.16
C ASP A 68 21.98 -24.26 -11.83
N ILE A 69 20.99 -23.50 -12.29
CA ILE A 69 19.80 -24.00 -12.96
C ILE A 69 19.77 -23.40 -14.36
N VAL A 70 20.03 -24.21 -15.38
CA VAL A 70 20.03 -23.77 -16.77
C VAL A 70 18.71 -24.17 -17.42
N GLN A 71 17.86 -23.18 -17.64
CA GLN A 71 16.58 -23.32 -18.35
C GLN A 71 16.78 -23.00 -19.84
N THR A 72 16.26 -23.85 -20.73
CA THR A 72 16.37 -23.67 -22.19
C THR A 72 15.04 -23.39 -22.89
N THR A 73 13.92 -23.53 -22.19
CA THR A 73 12.58 -23.16 -22.69
C THR A 73 12.12 -21.83 -22.11
N ASP A 74 11.21 -21.13 -22.77
CA ASP A 74 10.66 -19.85 -22.27
C ASP A 74 10.00 -19.98 -20.88
N ARG A 75 9.41 -21.15 -20.60
CA ARG A 75 8.83 -21.48 -19.30
C ARG A 75 9.29 -22.85 -18.80
N ALA A 76 9.54 -22.95 -17.50
CA ALA A 76 9.81 -24.23 -16.83
C ALA A 76 9.10 -24.28 -15.46
N ILE A 77 8.71 -25.49 -15.05
CA ILE A 77 8.14 -25.75 -13.72
C ILE A 77 9.00 -26.79 -13.01
N LEU A 78 9.51 -26.42 -11.84
CA LEU A 78 10.27 -27.27 -10.93
C LEU A 78 9.48 -27.38 -9.62
N ASN A 79 9.04 -28.59 -9.29
CA ASN A 79 8.58 -28.89 -7.94
C ASN A 79 9.79 -29.23 -7.07
N TRP A 80 9.70 -28.91 -5.78
CA TRP A 80 10.76 -29.10 -4.80
C TRP A 80 10.20 -29.73 -3.52
N GLN A 81 11.02 -30.57 -2.87
CA GLN A 81 10.73 -30.99 -1.49
C GLN A 81 11.06 -29.87 -0.51
N THR A 82 12.19 -29.20 -0.69
CA THR A 82 12.54 -27.98 0.04
C THR A 82 13.16 -26.97 -0.91
N PHE A 83 12.90 -25.69 -0.66
CA PHE A 83 13.56 -24.60 -1.36
C PHE A 83 14.14 -23.64 -0.31
N ASN A 84 15.32 -24.00 0.20
CA ASN A 84 16.10 -23.22 1.14
C ASN A 84 17.42 -22.78 0.49
N ILE A 85 17.91 -21.60 0.84
CA ILE A 85 19.22 -21.09 0.43
C ILE A 85 19.93 -20.63 1.69
N GLY A 86 20.86 -21.42 2.20
CA GLY A 86 21.66 -21.09 3.37
C GLY A 86 22.51 -19.83 3.19
N ALA A 87 22.95 -19.21 4.29
CA ALA A 87 23.68 -17.93 4.27
C ALA A 87 25.02 -17.93 3.49
N GLN A 88 25.60 -19.09 3.25
CA GLN A 88 26.82 -19.32 2.46
C GLN A 88 26.50 -19.98 1.10
N ALA A 89 25.23 -20.13 0.76
CA ALA A 89 24.78 -20.77 -0.46
C ALA A 89 24.35 -19.76 -1.53
N LYS A 90 24.40 -20.19 -2.78
CA LYS A 90 23.94 -19.43 -3.95
C LYS A 90 23.11 -20.32 -4.87
N VAL A 91 21.97 -19.83 -5.32
CA VAL A 91 21.19 -20.40 -6.42
C VAL A 91 21.17 -19.40 -7.58
N GLU A 92 21.53 -19.84 -8.78
CA GLU A 92 21.58 -19.02 -9.97
C GLU A 92 20.78 -19.65 -11.11
N PHE A 93 19.78 -18.94 -11.61
CA PHE A 93 18.97 -19.34 -12.76
C PHE A 93 19.49 -18.66 -14.02
N HIS A 94 19.93 -19.46 -14.99
CA HIS A 94 20.31 -19.03 -16.33
C HIS A 94 19.16 -19.37 -17.28
N GLN A 95 18.37 -18.36 -17.66
CA GLN A 95 17.19 -18.49 -18.52
C GLN A 95 17.47 -17.94 -19.93
N PRO A 96 16.67 -18.31 -20.95
CA PRO A 96 16.92 -17.90 -22.33
C PRO A 96 17.02 -16.38 -22.54
N ASP A 97 16.16 -15.62 -21.86
CA ASP A 97 16.15 -14.15 -21.86
C ASP A 97 15.46 -13.60 -20.60
N ALA A 98 15.32 -12.28 -20.50
CA ALA A 98 14.72 -11.60 -19.35
C ALA A 98 13.21 -11.82 -19.18
N HIS A 99 12.51 -12.28 -20.21
CA HIS A 99 11.07 -12.57 -20.20
C HIS A 99 10.76 -14.04 -19.88
N ALA A 100 11.76 -14.92 -19.99
CA ALA A 100 11.61 -16.31 -19.60
C ALA A 100 11.32 -16.45 -18.11
N ALA A 101 10.47 -17.42 -17.76
CA ALA A 101 9.96 -17.60 -16.41
C ALA A 101 10.18 -19.02 -15.88
N VAL A 102 10.54 -19.14 -14.61
CA VAL A 102 10.61 -20.42 -13.89
C VAL A 102 9.66 -20.40 -12.72
N LEU A 103 8.86 -21.46 -12.58
CA LEU A 103 8.04 -21.70 -11.40
C LEU A 103 8.72 -22.73 -10.49
N ASN A 104 9.13 -22.28 -9.31
CA ASN A 104 9.61 -23.12 -8.23
C ASN A 104 8.48 -23.31 -7.22
N ARG A 105 7.98 -24.54 -7.08
CA ARG A 105 6.88 -24.86 -6.17
C ARG A 105 7.30 -25.85 -5.09
N VAL A 106 7.18 -25.45 -3.83
CA VAL A 106 7.36 -26.35 -2.68
C VAL A 106 6.02 -26.99 -2.34
N LEU A 107 6.00 -28.31 -2.23
CA LEU A 107 4.78 -29.09 -1.96
C LEU A 107 4.72 -29.69 -0.56
N THR A 108 5.81 -29.62 0.19
CA THR A 108 5.89 -30.08 1.58
C THR A 108 5.37 -29.02 2.52
N SER A 109 5.27 -29.36 3.80
CA SER A 109 4.89 -28.43 4.85
C SER A 109 6.05 -27.54 5.33
N ASP A 110 7.22 -27.60 4.71
CA ASP A 110 8.40 -26.85 5.16
C ASP A 110 8.46 -25.44 4.54
N PRO A 111 8.55 -24.37 5.36
CA PRO A 111 8.69 -23.01 4.84
C PRO A 111 10.04 -22.82 4.12
N SER A 112 10.08 -21.87 3.18
CA SER A 112 11.30 -21.52 2.45
C SER A 112 12.10 -20.47 3.22
N GLY A 113 13.32 -20.82 3.61
CA GLY A 113 14.30 -19.89 4.19
C GLY A 113 15.37 -19.47 3.17
N ILE A 114 15.37 -18.20 2.79
CA ILE A 114 16.31 -17.60 1.84
C ILE A 114 17.27 -16.68 2.60
N TYR A 115 18.43 -17.20 2.97
CA TYR A 115 19.46 -16.49 3.74
C TYR A 115 20.71 -16.14 2.90
N GLY A 116 20.91 -16.83 1.78
CA GLY A 116 22.04 -16.61 0.87
C GLY A 116 21.70 -15.78 -0.36
N ALA A 117 22.30 -16.14 -1.49
CA ALA A 117 22.14 -15.42 -2.75
C ALA A 117 21.17 -16.16 -3.71
N LEU A 118 20.16 -15.45 -4.20
CA LEU A 118 19.29 -15.89 -5.30
C LEU A 118 19.50 -14.97 -6.49
N ARG A 119 19.88 -15.54 -7.65
CA ARG A 119 20.18 -14.77 -8.87
C ARG A 119 19.42 -15.31 -10.07
N SER A 120 18.99 -14.41 -10.96
CA SER A 120 18.44 -14.79 -12.26
C SER A 120 18.54 -13.65 -13.27
N ASN A 121 18.74 -13.98 -14.55
CA ASN A 121 18.59 -13.01 -15.64
C ASN A 121 17.13 -12.78 -16.08
N GLY A 122 16.18 -13.62 -15.65
CA GLY A 122 14.76 -13.51 -15.99
C GLY A 122 13.85 -13.61 -14.78
N GLN A 123 12.66 -14.19 -14.97
CA GLN A 123 11.58 -14.16 -13.99
C GLN A 123 11.58 -15.43 -13.11
N VAL A 124 11.62 -15.23 -11.80
CA VAL A 124 11.58 -16.30 -10.80
C VAL A 124 10.28 -16.24 -10.02
N PHE A 125 9.50 -17.31 -10.10
CA PHE A 125 8.34 -17.55 -9.25
C PHE A 125 8.73 -18.53 -8.14
N LEU A 126 8.48 -18.18 -6.89
CA LEU A 126 8.67 -19.03 -5.72
C LEU A 126 7.34 -19.17 -4.98
N VAL A 127 6.75 -20.35 -5.04
CA VAL A 127 5.46 -20.66 -4.41
C VAL A 127 5.67 -21.65 -3.28
N ASN A 128 5.37 -21.25 -2.05
CA ASN A 128 5.42 -22.11 -0.88
C ASN A 128 4.26 -21.80 0.08
N PRO A 129 3.19 -22.63 0.10
CA PRO A 129 2.05 -22.46 1.00
C PRO A 129 2.38 -22.49 2.50
N SER A 130 3.57 -22.98 2.88
CA SER A 130 4.03 -22.99 4.28
C SER A 130 4.72 -21.69 4.73
N GLY A 131 4.98 -20.75 3.81
CA GLY A 131 5.60 -19.47 4.12
C GLY A 131 6.96 -19.29 3.46
N ILE A 132 7.38 -18.03 3.35
CA ILE A 132 8.66 -17.63 2.76
C ILE A 132 9.32 -16.57 3.64
N VAL A 133 10.58 -16.80 4.01
CA VAL A 133 11.39 -15.85 4.76
C VAL A 133 12.62 -15.48 3.94
N PHE A 134 12.75 -14.20 3.58
CA PHE A 134 13.99 -13.63 3.06
C PHE A 134 14.78 -13.06 4.24
N GLY A 135 15.80 -13.79 4.68
CA GLY A 135 16.55 -13.50 5.89
C GLY A 135 17.51 -12.31 5.76
N LYS A 136 17.88 -11.74 6.90
CA LYS A 136 18.84 -10.63 6.96
C LYS A 136 20.18 -11.06 6.36
N GLY A 137 20.71 -10.24 5.44
CA GLY A 137 21.95 -10.51 4.73
C GLY A 137 21.77 -11.30 3.42
N ALA A 138 20.57 -11.83 3.17
CA ALA A 138 20.26 -12.42 1.87
C ALA A 138 20.24 -11.35 0.78
N SER A 139 20.57 -11.77 -0.45
CA SER A 139 20.53 -10.90 -1.63
C SER A 139 19.81 -11.61 -2.76
N VAL A 140 18.70 -11.04 -3.19
CA VAL A 140 17.90 -11.52 -4.31
C VAL A 140 18.05 -10.53 -5.46
N ASN A 141 18.66 -10.95 -6.57
CA ASN A 141 18.86 -10.12 -7.76
C ASN A 141 18.35 -10.87 -8.98
N VAL A 142 17.19 -10.48 -9.49
CA VAL A 142 16.49 -11.23 -10.56
C VAL A 142 15.98 -10.28 -11.64
N GLY A 143 15.60 -10.81 -12.80
CA GLY A 143 14.85 -10.02 -13.79
C GLY A 143 13.47 -9.61 -13.23
N SER A 144 12.77 -10.54 -12.59
CA SER A 144 11.58 -10.28 -11.77
C SER A 144 11.39 -11.36 -10.72
N LEU A 145 10.75 -11.04 -9.59
CA LEU A 145 10.40 -11.97 -8.53
C LEU A 145 8.88 -11.99 -8.33
N VAL A 146 8.30 -13.19 -8.28
CA VAL A 146 6.97 -13.40 -7.71
C VAL A 146 7.09 -14.43 -6.60
N ALA A 147 6.98 -14.00 -5.35
CA ALA A 147 6.98 -14.89 -4.19
C ALA A 147 5.56 -15.00 -3.62
N SER A 148 5.07 -16.21 -3.37
CA SER A 148 3.70 -16.40 -2.93
C SER A 148 3.51 -17.57 -1.97
N THR A 149 2.65 -17.39 -0.96
CA THR A 149 2.09 -18.50 -0.17
C THR A 149 0.75 -18.99 -0.71
N MET A 150 0.29 -18.40 -1.81
CA MET A 150 -0.89 -18.81 -2.58
C MET A 150 -0.45 -19.73 -3.73
N SER A 151 -1.35 -20.60 -4.17
CA SER A 151 -1.08 -21.58 -5.22
C SER A 151 -1.46 -21.04 -6.61
N ILE A 152 -0.62 -21.32 -7.61
CA ILE A 152 -0.93 -21.14 -9.03
C ILE A 152 -0.96 -22.49 -9.74
N GLY A 153 -1.87 -22.68 -10.69
CA GLY A 153 -1.95 -23.91 -11.49
C GLY A 153 -0.89 -23.96 -12.61
N ASP A 154 -0.47 -25.16 -12.99
CA ASP A 154 0.55 -25.34 -14.06
C ASP A 154 0.10 -24.74 -15.38
N ARG A 155 -1.16 -24.99 -15.76
CA ARG A 155 -1.75 -24.46 -17.01
C ARG A 155 -1.78 -22.93 -17.02
N ASP A 156 -2.12 -22.33 -15.90
CA ASP A 156 -2.21 -20.88 -15.73
C ASP A 156 -0.81 -20.24 -15.89
N PHE A 157 0.19 -20.81 -15.22
CA PHE A 157 1.59 -20.40 -15.37
C PHE A 157 2.12 -20.56 -16.80
N LEU A 158 1.89 -21.73 -17.43
CA LEU A 158 2.37 -22.02 -18.79
C LEU A 158 1.72 -21.12 -19.84
N ASN A 159 0.46 -20.72 -19.62
CA ASN A 159 -0.26 -19.79 -20.50
C ASN A 159 0.04 -18.32 -20.21
N GLY A 160 0.87 -18.00 -19.20
CA GLY A 160 1.13 -16.62 -18.79
C GLY A 160 -0.08 -15.91 -18.19
N THR A 161 -1.06 -16.65 -17.69
CA THR A 161 -2.24 -16.13 -16.97
C THR A 161 -2.01 -16.38 -15.48
N TYR A 162 -1.51 -15.38 -14.75
CA TYR A 162 -1.05 -15.62 -13.38
C TYR A 162 -2.17 -15.46 -12.36
N HIS A 163 -2.94 -16.54 -12.17
CA HIS A 163 -4.02 -16.61 -11.20
C HIS A 163 -3.60 -17.39 -9.95
N PHE A 164 -3.50 -16.71 -8.82
CA PHE A 164 -3.14 -17.27 -7.52
C PHE A 164 -4.39 -17.47 -6.65
N ASN A 165 -4.47 -18.60 -5.97
CA ASN A 165 -5.55 -18.94 -5.03
C ASN A 165 -4.95 -19.25 -3.65
N ARG A 166 -5.52 -18.70 -2.58
CA ARG A 166 -5.05 -18.92 -1.22
C ARG A 166 -5.13 -20.40 -0.82
N ASN A 167 -6.16 -21.12 -1.28
CA ASN A 167 -6.36 -22.55 -1.00
C ASN A 167 -6.23 -22.90 0.49
N GLY A 168 -6.73 -22.03 1.37
CA GLY A 168 -6.66 -22.23 2.82
C GLY A 168 -5.35 -21.83 3.48
N SER A 169 -4.32 -21.41 2.73
CA SER A 169 -3.06 -20.89 3.28
C SER A 169 -3.32 -19.74 4.26
N ILE A 170 -2.57 -19.75 5.35
CA ILE A 170 -2.51 -18.66 6.36
C ILE A 170 -1.07 -18.20 6.59
N ALA A 171 -0.11 -18.74 5.82
CA ALA A 171 1.29 -18.45 6.00
C ALA A 171 1.66 -17.09 5.40
N GLY A 172 2.58 -16.40 6.06
CA GLY A 172 3.06 -15.09 5.64
C GLY A 172 4.33 -15.12 4.79
N ILE A 173 4.67 -13.96 4.24
CA ILE A 173 5.98 -13.65 3.66
C ILE A 173 6.65 -12.60 4.53
N VAL A 174 7.90 -12.86 4.92
CA VAL A 174 8.71 -11.92 5.69
C VAL A 174 9.98 -11.57 4.92
N ASN A 175 10.21 -10.28 4.70
CA ASN A 175 11.40 -9.76 4.04
C ASN A 175 12.28 -8.94 5.00
N HIS A 176 13.46 -9.45 5.32
CA HIS A 176 14.55 -8.74 5.99
C HIS A 176 15.76 -8.52 5.06
N ALA A 177 15.62 -8.85 3.78
CA ALA A 177 16.70 -8.92 2.80
C ALA A 177 16.70 -7.71 1.85
N ASN A 178 17.67 -7.71 0.93
CA ASN A 178 17.64 -6.85 -0.24
C ASN A 178 17.10 -7.65 -1.43
N ILE A 179 15.91 -7.27 -1.90
CA ILE A 179 15.27 -7.82 -3.10
C ILE A 179 15.33 -6.77 -4.20
N VAL A 180 16.02 -7.08 -5.29
CA VAL A 180 16.25 -6.17 -6.41
C VAL A 180 15.84 -6.87 -7.71
N ALA A 181 14.87 -6.28 -8.40
CA ALA A 181 14.55 -6.61 -9.77
C ALA A 181 15.40 -5.77 -10.74
N ALA A 182 15.61 -6.27 -11.97
CA ALA A 182 16.18 -5.48 -13.04
C ALA A 182 15.28 -4.29 -13.42
N ASP A 183 15.83 -3.31 -14.13
CA ASP A 183 15.05 -2.16 -14.61
C ASP A 183 13.86 -2.65 -15.47
N GLY A 184 12.66 -2.12 -15.20
CA GLY A 184 11.41 -2.57 -15.85
C GLY A 184 10.83 -3.88 -15.29
N GLY A 185 11.55 -4.54 -14.37
CA GLY A 185 11.13 -5.76 -13.72
C GLY A 185 10.07 -5.56 -12.64
N CYS A 186 9.59 -6.65 -12.06
CA CYS A 186 8.59 -6.64 -11.00
C CYS A 186 9.06 -7.41 -9.77
N VAL A 187 8.71 -6.93 -8.58
CA VAL A 187 8.71 -7.72 -7.33
C VAL A 187 7.28 -7.81 -6.80
N ALA A 188 6.71 -9.01 -6.80
CA ALA A 188 5.37 -9.27 -6.29
C ALA A 188 5.41 -10.25 -5.11
N LEU A 189 4.85 -9.85 -3.96
CA LEU A 189 4.73 -10.67 -2.75
C LEU A 189 3.25 -10.89 -2.43
N PHE A 190 2.80 -12.14 -2.51
CA PHE A 190 1.38 -12.52 -2.40
C PHE A 190 1.15 -13.49 -1.24
N ALA A 191 0.55 -13.01 -0.17
CA ALA A 191 0.24 -13.81 1.02
C ALA A 191 -0.85 -13.16 1.88
N PRO A 192 -1.55 -13.92 2.74
CA PRO A 192 -2.42 -13.36 3.78
C PRO A 192 -1.72 -12.28 4.63
N GLU A 193 -0.45 -12.49 4.96
CA GLU A 193 0.38 -11.54 5.69
C GLU A 193 1.70 -11.28 4.94
N VAL A 194 2.03 -10.02 4.71
CA VAL A 194 3.32 -9.61 4.12
C VAL A 194 3.98 -8.57 5.01
N THR A 195 5.18 -8.87 5.50
CA THR A 195 5.99 -7.94 6.29
C THR A 195 7.32 -7.67 5.60
N SER A 196 7.70 -6.41 5.45
CA SER A 196 8.98 -5.99 4.87
C SER A 196 9.71 -5.00 5.77
N ASP A 197 10.84 -5.45 6.34
CA ASP A 197 11.82 -4.64 7.05
C ASP A 197 13.05 -4.31 6.18
N GLY A 198 13.22 -5.03 5.07
CA GLY A 198 14.36 -4.90 4.14
C GLY A 198 14.16 -3.88 3.02
N LEU A 199 14.98 -3.99 1.99
CA LEU A 199 14.84 -3.24 0.73
C LEU A 199 14.09 -4.10 -0.29
N ILE A 200 13.12 -3.50 -0.97
CA ILE A 200 12.55 -4.00 -2.22
C ILE A 200 12.73 -2.92 -3.29
N SER A 201 13.37 -3.24 -4.41
CA SER A 201 13.64 -2.29 -5.50
C SER A 201 13.27 -2.85 -6.87
N ALA A 202 12.54 -2.06 -7.66
CA ALA A 202 12.17 -2.33 -9.04
C ALA A 202 12.09 -1.01 -9.85
N ARG A 203 13.24 -0.44 -10.18
CA ARG A 203 13.35 0.82 -10.95
C ARG A 203 12.71 0.67 -12.33
N LEU A 204 11.99 1.68 -12.79
CA LEU A 204 11.16 1.69 -14.02
C LEU A 204 10.12 0.56 -14.07
N GLY A 205 9.90 -0.13 -12.95
CA GLY A 205 9.16 -1.39 -12.86
C GLY A 205 8.03 -1.31 -11.86
N SER A 206 7.76 -2.41 -11.16
CA SER A 206 6.69 -2.43 -10.15
C SER A 206 7.03 -3.22 -8.90
N VAL A 207 6.57 -2.72 -7.74
CA VAL A 207 6.54 -3.48 -6.49
C VAL A 207 5.09 -3.67 -6.06
N MET A 208 4.68 -4.91 -5.84
CA MET A 208 3.31 -5.28 -5.51
C MET A 208 3.27 -6.15 -4.26
N LEU A 209 2.65 -5.65 -3.20
CA LEU A 209 2.35 -6.42 -2.00
C LEU A 209 0.84 -6.63 -1.97
N ALA A 210 0.37 -7.87 -1.97
CA ALA A 210 -1.07 -8.11 -2.03
C ALA A 210 -1.53 -9.28 -1.15
N SER A 211 -2.70 -9.09 -0.54
CA SER A 211 -3.35 -10.04 0.36
C SER A 211 -4.84 -10.13 0.05
N GLY A 212 -5.32 -11.35 -0.19
CA GLY A 212 -6.70 -11.67 -0.55
C GLY A 212 -6.94 -13.18 -0.67
N GLU A 213 -8.14 -13.60 -1.06
CA GLU A 213 -8.48 -15.01 -1.33
C GLU A 213 -7.92 -15.48 -2.67
N ALA A 214 -7.99 -14.62 -3.69
CA ALA A 214 -7.41 -14.86 -5.00
C ALA A 214 -6.75 -13.57 -5.52
N ILE A 215 -5.68 -13.73 -6.30
CA ILE A 215 -4.94 -12.62 -6.90
C ILE A 215 -4.67 -12.96 -8.36
N THR A 216 -5.13 -12.12 -9.28
CA THR A 216 -4.76 -12.21 -10.70
C THR A 216 -3.72 -11.15 -11.01
N LEU A 217 -2.53 -11.57 -11.41
CA LEU A 217 -1.45 -10.68 -11.85
C LEU A 217 -1.44 -10.60 -13.38
N GLY A 218 -1.69 -9.41 -13.92
CA GLY A 218 -1.43 -9.08 -15.31
C GLY A 218 0.00 -8.61 -15.47
N MET A 219 0.81 -9.30 -16.28
CA MET A 219 2.13 -8.82 -16.70
C MET A 219 2.01 -8.31 -18.13
N GLY A 220 1.79 -7.00 -18.30
CA GLY A 220 1.65 -6.36 -19.61
C GLY A 220 2.99 -6.01 -20.26
N ARG A 221 3.00 -5.85 -21.59
CA ARG A 221 4.11 -5.24 -22.34
C ARG A 221 4.15 -3.71 -22.24
N ASP A 222 3.06 -3.10 -21.77
CA ASP A 222 2.84 -1.65 -21.72
C ASP A 222 2.88 -1.10 -20.28
N ASP A 223 3.82 -1.58 -19.47
CA ASP A 223 4.17 -1.08 -18.12
C ASP A 223 3.08 -1.13 -17.03
N LEU A 224 1.85 -1.53 -17.34
CA LEU A 224 0.79 -1.71 -16.35
C LEU A 224 0.78 -3.15 -15.83
N TYR A 225 1.65 -3.42 -14.86
CA TYR A 225 1.38 -4.53 -13.95
C TYR A 225 0.05 -4.19 -13.26
N SER A 226 -0.94 -5.08 -13.39
CA SER A 226 -2.24 -4.93 -12.74
C SER A 226 -2.49 -6.11 -11.82
N ILE A 227 -3.13 -5.87 -10.69
CA ILE A 227 -3.65 -6.93 -9.84
C ILE A 227 -5.16 -6.77 -9.69
N ALA A 228 -5.86 -7.90 -9.70
CA ALA A 228 -7.22 -8.00 -9.17
C ALA A 228 -7.15 -8.87 -7.93
N VAL A 229 -7.74 -8.42 -6.83
CA VAL A 229 -7.70 -9.10 -5.53
C VAL A 229 -9.14 -9.42 -5.12
N ASP A 230 -9.43 -10.71 -4.95
CA ASP A 230 -10.70 -11.15 -4.39
C ASP A 230 -10.64 -11.11 -2.85
N PRO A 231 -11.66 -10.59 -2.16
CA PRO A 231 -11.63 -10.43 -0.70
C PRO A 231 -11.45 -11.76 0.06
N SER A 232 -10.55 -11.77 1.05
CA SER A 232 -10.27 -12.91 1.93
C SER A 232 -11.29 -13.06 3.07
N LYS A 233 -11.60 -14.30 3.46
CA LYS A 233 -12.35 -14.60 4.70
C LYS A 233 -11.47 -14.70 5.95
N VAL A 234 -10.18 -14.40 5.81
CA VAL A 234 -9.17 -14.38 6.87
C VAL A 234 -8.59 -12.98 6.93
N ALA A 235 -8.14 -12.54 8.11
CA ALA A 235 -7.45 -11.27 8.26
C ALA A 235 -6.31 -11.13 7.23
N SER A 236 -6.24 -9.97 6.61
CA SER A 236 -5.23 -9.61 5.62
C SER A 236 -4.40 -8.47 6.15
N ALA A 237 -3.07 -8.58 6.06
CA ALA A 237 -2.20 -7.55 6.59
C ALA A 237 -0.95 -7.36 5.74
N ILE A 238 -0.58 -6.09 5.54
CA ILE A 238 0.65 -5.67 4.88
C ILE A 238 1.34 -4.66 5.79
N GLU A 239 2.60 -4.91 6.12
CA GLU A 239 3.41 -4.01 6.93
C GLU A 239 4.75 -3.71 6.24
N ASN A 240 5.01 -2.43 6.00
CA ASN A 240 6.29 -1.94 5.53
C ASN A 240 6.97 -1.10 6.63
N ARG A 241 8.12 -1.56 7.10
CA ARG A 241 9.03 -0.84 8.00
C ARG A 241 10.36 -0.49 7.32
N GLY A 242 10.64 -1.11 6.18
CA GLY A 242 11.86 -0.94 5.39
C GLY A 242 11.72 0.10 4.29
N MET A 243 12.38 -0.16 3.15
CA MET A 243 12.36 0.69 1.96
C MET A 243 11.78 -0.07 0.78
N ILE A 244 10.80 0.53 0.12
CA ILE A 244 10.25 0.06 -1.15
C ILE A 244 10.50 1.14 -2.19
N GLN A 245 11.17 0.80 -3.29
CA GLN A 245 11.60 1.74 -4.32
C GLN A 245 11.22 1.28 -5.72
N ALA A 246 10.54 2.14 -6.48
CA ALA A 246 10.16 1.91 -7.88
C ALA A 246 10.18 3.23 -8.67
N ASP A 247 11.32 3.94 -8.67
CA ASP A 247 11.45 5.20 -9.41
C ASP A 247 11.16 5.02 -10.90
N GLY A 248 10.30 5.86 -11.47
CA GLY A 248 9.75 5.77 -12.83
C GLY A 248 8.70 4.67 -13.01
N GLY A 249 8.28 4.03 -11.92
CA GLY A 249 7.38 2.88 -11.89
C GLY A 249 6.27 2.99 -10.84
N HIS A 250 5.78 1.84 -10.38
CA HIS A 250 4.58 1.75 -9.55
C HIS A 250 4.84 0.95 -8.26
N VAL A 251 4.31 1.43 -7.14
CA VAL A 251 4.19 0.66 -5.91
C VAL A 251 2.71 0.48 -5.59
N LEU A 252 2.29 -0.76 -5.37
CA LEU A 252 0.94 -1.12 -4.97
C LEU A 252 0.97 -1.99 -3.71
N MET A 253 0.26 -1.57 -2.68
CA MET A 253 -0.07 -2.38 -1.52
C MET A 253 -1.57 -2.56 -1.47
N GLN A 254 -2.07 -3.78 -1.59
CA GLN A 254 -3.51 -4.05 -1.57
C GLN A 254 -3.87 -5.18 -0.61
N ALA A 255 -4.69 -4.89 0.39
CA ALA A 255 -5.21 -5.87 1.32
C ALA A 255 -6.73 -5.83 1.28
N SER A 256 -7.37 -6.97 0.96
CA SER A 256 -8.82 -7.04 0.83
C SER A 256 -9.41 -8.21 1.64
N THR A 257 -10.40 -7.90 2.48
CA THR A 257 -11.11 -8.86 3.34
C THR A 257 -12.61 -8.73 3.16
N ALA A 258 -13.32 -9.86 3.24
CA ALA A 258 -14.77 -9.89 3.21
C ALA A 258 -15.34 -9.77 4.63
N GLY A 259 -16.15 -8.74 4.86
CA GLY A 259 -17.04 -8.61 6.02
C GLY A 259 -16.44 -7.90 7.25
N GLU A 260 -17.33 -7.24 7.99
CA GLU A 260 -17.01 -6.28 9.08
C GLU A 260 -16.20 -6.84 10.27
N LEU A 261 -16.12 -8.17 10.46
CA LEU A 261 -15.50 -8.77 11.65
C LEU A 261 -13.98 -8.98 11.51
N LEU A 262 -13.47 -8.96 10.29
CA LEU A 262 -12.05 -9.17 9.95
C LEU A 262 -11.62 -8.03 9.01
N GLY A 263 -10.95 -7.01 9.56
CA GLY A 263 -10.44 -5.91 8.77
C GLY A 263 -9.14 -6.25 8.05
N SER A 264 -8.95 -5.67 6.87
CA SER A 264 -7.64 -5.60 6.21
C SER A 264 -6.82 -4.46 6.79
N VAL A 265 -5.53 -4.65 7.06
CA VAL A 265 -4.67 -3.58 7.60
C VAL A 265 -3.46 -3.38 6.70
N ILE A 266 -3.21 -2.13 6.31
CA ILE A 266 -1.96 -1.71 5.68
C ILE A 266 -1.26 -0.70 6.58
N ASN A 267 -0.05 -1.02 7.02
CA ASN A 267 0.77 -0.15 7.85
C ASN A 267 2.07 0.21 7.12
N ASN A 268 2.26 1.50 6.84
CA ASN A 268 3.53 2.02 6.32
C ASN A 268 4.25 2.89 7.36
N GLY A 269 5.17 2.28 8.11
CA GLY A 269 6.13 2.97 8.97
C GLY A 269 7.48 3.25 8.31
N GLY A 270 7.75 2.60 7.18
CA GLY A 270 8.97 2.75 6.38
C GLY A 270 8.87 3.82 5.30
N THR A 271 9.71 3.69 4.28
CA THR A 271 9.71 4.55 3.08
C THR A 271 9.15 3.79 1.88
N VAL A 272 8.22 4.43 1.17
CA VAL A 272 7.77 4.02 -0.16
C VAL A 272 8.11 5.14 -1.12
N GLN A 273 8.90 4.82 -2.15
CA GLN A 273 9.42 5.78 -3.10
C GLN A 273 9.12 5.32 -4.53
N ALA A 274 8.48 6.16 -5.32
CA ALA A 274 8.30 6.01 -6.75
C ALA A 274 8.45 7.40 -7.39
N ARG A 275 9.68 7.94 -7.39
CA ARG A 275 9.94 9.26 -7.98
C ARG A 275 9.79 9.22 -9.49
N THR A 276 9.53 10.36 -10.10
CA THR A 276 9.60 10.49 -11.55
C THR A 276 11.03 10.23 -12.02
N ALA A 277 11.18 9.32 -12.98
CA ALA A 277 12.46 8.99 -13.60
C ALA A 277 12.25 8.76 -15.09
N GLU A 278 13.18 9.25 -15.92
CA GLU A 278 13.13 9.08 -17.38
C GLU A 278 11.81 9.58 -18.01
N ASN A 279 11.24 10.67 -17.47
CA ASN A 279 9.94 11.24 -17.84
C ASN A 279 8.74 10.30 -17.60
N ARG A 280 8.89 9.25 -16.80
CA ARG A 280 7.80 8.42 -16.30
C ARG A 280 7.45 8.85 -14.90
N ASN A 281 6.23 9.35 -14.72
CA ASN A 281 5.72 9.73 -13.41
C ASN A 281 5.54 8.46 -12.57
N GLY A 282 6.06 8.45 -11.35
CA GLY A 282 5.85 7.31 -10.47
C GLY A 282 4.49 7.33 -9.78
N THR A 283 4.06 6.17 -9.30
CA THR A 283 2.76 6.01 -8.61
C THR A 283 2.91 5.17 -7.36
N ILE A 284 2.26 5.60 -6.27
CA ILE A 284 2.17 4.84 -5.02
C ILE A 284 0.69 4.67 -4.68
N VAL A 285 0.22 3.44 -4.49
CA VAL A 285 -1.18 3.17 -4.16
C VAL A 285 -1.25 2.21 -2.97
N LEU A 286 -1.91 2.62 -1.89
CA LEU A 286 -2.16 1.83 -0.68
C LEU A 286 -3.68 1.64 -0.56
N LEU A 287 -4.16 0.43 -0.86
CA LEU A 287 -5.58 0.07 -0.94
C LEU A 287 -5.96 -0.95 0.14
N GLY A 288 -6.57 -0.49 1.21
CA GLY A 288 -7.32 -1.34 2.12
C GLY A 288 -8.75 -1.59 1.62
N ASP A 289 -9.41 -2.57 2.22
CA ASP A 289 -10.82 -2.83 1.98
C ASP A 289 -11.70 -1.60 2.32
N MET A 290 -12.64 -1.26 1.44
CA MET A 290 -13.54 -0.12 1.65
C MET A 290 -14.71 -0.47 2.55
N GLU A 291 -15.02 -1.73 2.84
CA GLU A 291 -16.10 -2.06 3.79
C GLU A 291 -15.62 -1.95 5.25
N SER A 292 -14.40 -2.42 5.52
CA SER A 292 -13.89 -2.63 6.88
C SER A 292 -12.39 -2.40 7.08
N GLY A 293 -11.65 -2.09 6.02
CA GLY A 293 -10.20 -1.99 6.03
C GLY A 293 -9.66 -0.70 6.65
N SER A 294 -8.38 -0.74 7.04
CA SER A 294 -7.65 0.44 7.47
C SER A 294 -6.29 0.57 6.80
N VAL A 295 -5.92 1.81 6.46
CA VAL A 295 -4.58 2.20 6.01
C VAL A 295 -4.01 3.18 7.05
N GLN A 296 -2.83 2.88 7.60
CA GLN A 296 -2.09 3.76 8.49
C GLN A 296 -0.72 4.10 7.89
N VAL A 297 -0.38 5.39 7.87
CA VAL A 297 0.91 5.89 7.39
C VAL A 297 1.56 6.74 8.49
N SER A 298 2.80 6.42 8.83
CA SER A 298 3.64 7.22 9.74
C SER A 298 5.01 7.57 9.15
N GLY A 299 5.47 6.79 8.17
CA GLY A 299 6.77 6.96 7.52
C GLY A 299 6.76 7.97 6.36
N THR A 300 7.30 7.57 5.20
CA THR A 300 7.42 8.43 4.02
C THR A 300 6.76 7.81 2.80
N LEU A 301 6.01 8.63 2.04
CA LEU A 301 5.52 8.34 0.70
C LEU A 301 6.09 9.42 -0.26
N ASP A 302 6.92 9.02 -1.21
CA ASP A 302 7.64 9.94 -2.10
C ASP A 302 7.44 9.57 -3.57
N ALA A 303 6.58 10.33 -4.25
CA ALA A 303 6.40 10.30 -5.70
C ALA A 303 6.80 11.65 -6.33
N SER A 304 7.85 12.28 -5.81
CA SER A 304 8.35 13.56 -6.32
C SER A 304 9.12 13.44 -7.63
N ALA A 305 9.39 14.58 -8.28
CA ALA A 305 10.19 14.71 -9.50
C ALA A 305 11.37 15.69 -9.28
N PRO A 306 12.37 15.30 -8.48
CA PRO A 306 13.48 16.20 -8.14
C PRO A 306 14.39 16.49 -9.34
N ASP A 307 14.55 15.50 -10.24
CA ASP A 307 15.48 15.55 -11.37
C ASP A 307 14.82 15.98 -12.70
N GLY A 308 13.54 16.37 -12.67
CA GLY A 308 12.77 16.82 -13.84
C GLY A 308 11.52 15.99 -14.11
N GLY A 309 10.62 16.54 -14.95
CA GLY A 309 9.28 15.99 -15.18
C GLY A 309 8.25 16.50 -14.18
N ASP A 310 7.03 15.98 -14.28
CA ASP A 310 5.93 16.27 -13.36
C ASP A 310 5.99 15.32 -12.15
N GLY A 311 5.43 15.76 -11.04
CA GLY A 311 5.26 14.94 -9.85
C GLY A 311 4.28 13.79 -10.09
N GLY A 312 4.49 12.71 -9.37
CA GLY A 312 3.71 11.49 -9.46
C GLY A 312 2.38 11.53 -8.72
N PHE A 313 1.78 10.35 -8.58
CA PHE A 313 0.49 10.18 -7.92
C PHE A 313 0.64 9.30 -6.68
N ILE A 314 -0.02 9.69 -5.59
CA ILE A 314 -0.08 8.90 -4.35
C ILE A 314 -1.55 8.71 -4.00
N GLU A 315 -1.95 7.49 -3.64
CA GLU A 315 -3.28 7.18 -3.16
C GLU A 315 -3.22 6.37 -1.85
N THR A 316 -4.03 6.77 -0.89
CA THR A 316 -4.27 6.06 0.37
C THR A 316 -5.77 5.91 0.58
N SER A 317 -6.28 4.69 0.40
CA SER A 317 -7.73 4.42 0.33
C SER A 317 -8.09 3.19 1.15
N ALA A 318 -9.11 3.29 1.99
CA ALA A 318 -9.68 2.22 2.83
C ALA A 318 -10.92 2.74 3.54
N ALA A 319 -11.73 1.89 4.18
CA ALA A 319 -12.84 2.37 5.03
C ALA A 319 -12.38 3.42 6.06
N HIS A 320 -11.18 3.22 6.61
CA HIS A 320 -10.52 4.16 7.53
C HIS A 320 -9.07 4.44 7.09
N VAL A 321 -8.71 5.72 6.95
CA VAL A 321 -7.33 6.14 6.66
C VAL A 321 -6.82 6.99 7.82
N ARG A 322 -5.63 6.66 8.33
CA ARG A 322 -4.94 7.41 9.39
C ARG A 322 -3.53 7.80 8.94
N ILE A 323 -3.20 9.08 9.09
CA ILE A 323 -1.90 9.67 8.84
C ILE A 323 -1.36 10.21 10.15
N ASP A 324 -0.29 9.59 10.65
CA ASP A 324 0.32 9.98 11.92
C ASP A 324 1.11 11.29 11.80
N ASP A 325 1.29 11.96 12.94
CA ASP A 325 2.09 13.18 13.02
C ASP A 325 3.55 12.94 12.59
N GLY A 326 4.08 13.84 11.77
CA GLY A 326 5.45 13.75 11.25
C GLY A 326 5.60 12.90 9.98
N THR A 327 4.52 12.28 9.49
CA THR A 327 4.48 11.61 8.19
C THR A 327 4.93 12.57 7.09
N LYS A 328 5.75 12.08 6.16
CA LYS A 328 6.21 12.85 4.99
C LYS A 328 5.56 12.32 3.73
N VAL A 329 4.79 13.18 3.05
CA VAL A 329 4.23 12.87 1.73
C VAL A 329 4.69 13.94 0.76
N THR A 330 5.24 13.55 -0.38
CA THR A 330 5.69 14.48 -1.41
C THR A 330 5.35 13.98 -2.81
N THR A 331 4.78 14.88 -3.61
CA THR A 331 4.59 14.76 -5.05
C THR A 331 5.15 15.99 -5.76
N LEU A 332 6.09 16.70 -5.11
CA LEU A 332 6.64 17.95 -5.61
C LEU A 332 7.43 17.72 -6.90
N ALA A 333 7.39 18.67 -7.82
CA ALA A 333 8.25 18.69 -9.00
C ALA A 333 9.11 19.96 -9.00
N THR A 334 10.40 19.82 -9.25
CA THR A 334 11.32 20.98 -9.30
C THR A 334 11.06 21.84 -10.54
N ASN A 335 10.83 21.20 -11.69
CA ASN A 335 10.73 21.87 -13.00
C ASN A 335 9.38 21.63 -13.71
N GLY A 336 8.48 20.88 -13.10
CA GLY A 336 7.19 20.49 -13.67
C GLY A 336 6.02 20.84 -12.75
N LYS A 337 4.86 20.27 -13.03
CA LYS A 337 3.69 20.39 -12.16
C LYS A 337 3.85 19.46 -10.97
N ALA A 338 3.52 19.96 -9.77
CA ALA A 338 3.36 19.07 -8.63
C ALA A 338 2.25 18.05 -8.91
N GLY A 339 2.47 16.83 -8.43
CA GLY A 339 1.52 15.74 -8.52
C GLY A 339 0.40 15.86 -7.49
N THR A 340 -0.29 14.76 -7.24
CA THR A 340 -1.44 14.72 -6.31
C THR A 340 -1.33 13.55 -5.35
N TRP A 341 -1.62 13.83 -4.08
CA TRP A 341 -1.95 12.83 -3.08
C TRP A 341 -3.47 12.77 -2.87
N LEU A 342 -4.08 11.63 -3.20
CA LEU A 342 -5.47 11.30 -2.94
C LEU A 342 -5.61 10.51 -1.64
N ILE A 343 -6.54 10.94 -0.78
CA ILE A 343 -6.94 10.26 0.44
C ILE A 343 -8.43 9.92 0.30
N ASP A 344 -8.78 8.64 0.28
CA ASP A 344 -10.16 8.17 0.05
C ASP A 344 -10.69 7.25 1.17
N PRO A 345 -11.30 7.81 2.23
CA PRO A 345 -11.98 7.06 3.29
C PRO A 345 -13.49 7.32 3.35
N HIS A 346 -14.23 6.62 4.22
CA HIS A 346 -15.66 6.90 4.44
C HIS A 346 -15.94 8.29 5.03
N ASP A 347 -15.18 8.67 6.04
CA ASP A 347 -15.18 9.98 6.66
C ASP A 347 -13.72 10.40 6.85
N PHE A 348 -13.45 11.70 6.91
CA PHE A 348 -12.11 12.18 7.21
C PHE A 348 -12.12 13.39 8.13
N THR A 349 -11.29 13.34 9.17
CA THR A 349 -11.22 14.37 10.21
C THR A 349 -9.80 14.92 10.32
N ILE A 350 -9.63 16.18 9.92
CA ILE A 350 -8.41 16.95 10.17
C ILE A 350 -8.48 17.45 11.62
N ALA A 351 -7.74 16.81 12.52
CA ALA A 351 -7.67 17.14 13.94
C ALA A 351 -6.36 16.63 14.56
N THR A 352 -5.96 17.19 15.70
CA THR A 352 -4.85 16.62 16.49
C THR A 352 -5.30 15.41 17.33
N GLY A 353 -4.35 14.53 17.65
CA GLY A 353 -4.53 13.46 18.62
C GLY A 353 -5.38 12.27 18.13
N ALA A 354 -6.01 11.57 19.07
CA ALA A 354 -6.66 10.28 18.83
C ALA A 354 -7.99 10.37 18.06
N THR A 355 -8.55 11.57 17.90
CA THR A 355 -9.81 11.80 17.17
C THR A 355 -9.59 12.34 15.75
N GLY A 356 -8.34 12.59 15.38
CA GLY A 356 -7.96 13.04 14.04
C GLY A 356 -7.39 11.91 13.21
N ASP A 357 -7.69 11.98 11.92
CA ASP A 357 -7.15 11.12 10.87
C ASP A 357 -5.87 11.73 10.27
N ILE A 358 -5.72 13.06 10.32
CA ILE A 358 -4.48 13.80 10.05
C ILE A 358 -4.48 15.09 10.87
N SER A 359 -3.33 15.55 11.38
CA SER A 359 -3.24 16.87 11.99
C SER A 359 -3.17 17.98 10.95
N GLY A 360 -3.59 19.20 11.32
CA GLY A 360 -3.46 20.37 10.45
C GLY A 360 -2.00 20.68 10.11
N ALA A 361 -1.07 20.42 11.03
CA ALA A 361 0.37 20.58 10.81
C ALA A 361 0.95 19.57 9.79
N THR A 362 0.57 18.30 9.87
CA THR A 362 0.97 17.30 8.87
C THR A 362 0.37 17.62 7.50
N LEU A 363 -0.91 18.00 7.44
CA LEU A 363 -1.56 18.39 6.18
C LEU A 363 -0.92 19.65 5.56
N GLN A 364 -0.61 20.66 6.37
CA GLN A 364 0.13 21.85 5.93
C GLN A 364 1.49 21.46 5.34
N THR A 365 2.22 20.55 5.99
CA THR A 365 3.51 20.06 5.47
C THR A 365 3.34 19.37 4.12
N ALA A 366 2.33 18.52 3.96
CA ALA A 366 2.04 17.87 2.68
C ALA A 366 1.68 18.88 1.57
N LEU A 367 0.94 19.94 1.89
CA LEU A 367 0.58 21.00 0.94
C LEU A 367 1.79 21.86 0.51
N THR A 368 2.90 21.86 1.25
CA THR A 368 4.16 22.44 0.74
C THR A 368 4.83 21.54 -0.31
N ALA A 369 4.46 20.27 -0.35
CA ALA A 369 5.12 19.22 -1.13
C ALA A 369 4.22 18.61 -2.22
N GLY A 370 3.07 19.21 -2.51
CA GLY A 370 2.21 18.84 -3.65
C GLY A 370 0.73 19.10 -3.43
N ASN A 371 -0.10 18.73 -4.41
CA ASN A 371 -1.55 18.84 -4.27
C ASN A 371 -2.10 17.75 -3.36
N VAL A 372 -3.12 18.07 -2.57
CA VAL A 372 -3.81 17.11 -1.70
C VAL A 372 -5.30 17.10 -2.02
N THR A 373 -5.84 15.91 -2.27
CA THR A 373 -7.27 15.67 -2.43
C THR A 373 -7.74 14.75 -1.32
N ILE A 374 -8.68 15.23 -0.51
CA ILE A 374 -9.42 14.41 0.45
C ILE A 374 -10.79 14.16 -0.15
N LEU A 375 -11.10 12.89 -0.36
CA LEU A 375 -12.30 12.43 -1.04
C LEU A 375 -13.04 11.48 -0.09
N SER A 376 -14.08 11.94 0.60
CA SER A 376 -14.86 11.01 1.43
C SER A 376 -15.90 10.26 0.59
N SER A 377 -16.06 8.96 0.87
CA SER A 377 -16.89 8.01 0.11
C SER A 377 -18.02 7.39 0.96
N GLN A 378 -18.89 6.61 0.31
CA GLN A 378 -19.97 5.75 0.85
C GLN A 378 -21.04 6.33 1.80
N GLY A 379 -20.85 7.48 2.44
CA GLY A 379 -21.93 8.14 3.18
C GLY A 379 -22.72 7.22 4.13
N SER A 380 -24.05 7.43 4.18
CA SER A 380 -25.00 6.69 5.02
C SER A 380 -25.26 5.22 4.59
N THR A 381 -24.54 4.68 3.61
CA THR A 381 -24.66 3.27 3.20
C THR A 381 -23.58 2.36 3.80
N ALA A 382 -22.59 2.92 4.49
CA ALA A 382 -21.54 2.19 5.22
C ALA A 382 -21.44 2.64 6.69
N SER A 383 -20.35 2.27 7.39
CA SER A 383 -20.10 2.61 8.81
C SER A 383 -19.93 4.12 9.08
N GLY A 384 -19.83 4.96 8.03
CA GLY A 384 -19.57 6.39 8.09
C GLY A 384 -20.77 7.29 7.71
N PHE A 385 -20.49 8.59 7.60
CA PHE A 385 -21.45 9.61 7.20
C PHE A 385 -21.16 10.26 5.85
N GLY A 386 -19.95 10.11 5.32
CA GLY A 386 -19.50 10.76 4.10
C GLY A 386 -19.02 12.19 4.33
N ASP A 387 -18.67 12.55 5.56
CA ASP A 387 -18.28 13.90 5.94
C ASP A 387 -16.76 14.11 5.93
N ILE A 388 -16.36 15.33 5.61
CA ILE A 388 -15.02 15.84 5.88
C ILE A 388 -15.12 16.88 7.00
N ASN A 389 -14.34 16.72 8.07
CA ASN A 389 -14.33 17.61 9.23
C ASN A 389 -12.98 18.32 9.34
N VAL A 390 -12.98 19.65 9.26
CA VAL A 390 -11.80 20.49 9.49
C VAL A 390 -11.88 21.04 10.92
N ASN A 391 -11.21 20.37 11.85
CA ASN A 391 -11.22 20.69 13.29
C ASN A 391 -9.87 21.20 13.79
N ASP A 392 -8.87 21.32 12.92
CA ASP A 392 -7.57 21.90 13.21
C ASP A 392 -7.18 22.90 12.12
N ASN A 393 -6.32 23.85 12.47
CA ASN A 393 -5.94 24.94 11.58
C ASN A 393 -5.02 24.42 10.47
N VAL A 394 -5.24 24.89 9.25
CA VAL A 394 -4.38 24.58 8.10
C VAL A 394 -4.05 25.87 7.38
N THR A 395 -2.77 26.17 7.22
CA THR A 395 -2.27 27.30 6.43
C THR A 395 -1.37 26.79 5.32
N TRP A 396 -1.56 27.23 4.08
CA TRP A 396 -0.70 26.82 2.97
C TRP A 396 -0.54 27.94 1.95
N TRP A 397 0.53 27.86 1.17
CA TRP A 397 1.00 28.91 0.27
C TRP A 397 1.09 28.50 -1.20
N ASN A 398 1.29 27.19 -1.44
CA ASN A 398 1.40 26.61 -2.77
C ASN A 398 0.42 25.43 -2.87
N ASN A 399 0.13 25.01 -4.09
CA ASN A 399 -0.69 23.83 -4.40
C ASN A 399 -2.17 23.95 -4.02
N THR A 400 -2.94 22.94 -4.43
CA THR A 400 -4.39 22.86 -4.22
C THR A 400 -4.71 21.90 -3.09
N LEU A 401 -5.51 22.35 -2.12
CA LEU A 401 -6.28 21.50 -1.24
C LEU A 401 -7.67 21.30 -1.85
N THR A 402 -8.01 20.06 -2.19
CA THR A 402 -9.37 19.69 -2.65
C THR A 402 -10.06 18.88 -1.57
N LEU A 403 -11.21 19.36 -1.11
CA LEU A 403 -12.11 18.65 -0.21
C LEU A 403 -13.34 18.25 -1.02
N THR A 404 -13.55 16.95 -1.21
CA THR A 404 -14.71 16.43 -1.93
C THR A 404 -15.44 15.46 -1.02
N ALA A 405 -16.58 15.88 -0.49
CA ALA A 405 -17.33 15.10 0.48
C ALA A 405 -18.58 14.45 -0.15
N ALA A 406 -18.78 13.15 0.12
CA ALA A 406 -20.02 12.47 -0.22
C ALA A 406 -21.26 13.13 0.42
N ARG A 407 -21.09 13.75 1.60
CA ARG A 407 -22.12 14.50 2.31
C ARG A 407 -21.70 15.93 2.64
N ASN A 408 -21.16 16.22 3.82
CA ASN A 408 -20.86 17.58 4.25
C ASN A 408 -19.36 17.85 4.36
N ILE A 409 -19.00 19.12 4.20
CA ILE A 409 -17.71 19.66 4.64
C ILE A 409 -17.99 20.54 5.85
N ASN A 410 -17.47 20.17 7.02
CA ASN A 410 -17.64 20.90 8.28
C ASN A 410 -16.36 21.67 8.62
N ILE A 411 -16.37 22.98 8.42
CA ILE A 411 -15.25 23.88 8.76
C ILE A 411 -15.42 24.38 10.20
N ASN A 412 -14.75 23.74 11.15
CA ASN A 412 -14.79 24.08 12.58
C ASN A 412 -13.50 24.76 13.08
N ALA A 413 -12.49 24.88 12.23
CA ALA A 413 -11.22 25.57 12.48
C ALA A 413 -10.85 26.48 11.29
N VAL A 414 -9.69 27.14 11.36
CA VAL A 414 -9.28 28.13 10.34
C VAL A 414 -8.56 27.44 9.19
N LEU A 415 -9.09 27.59 7.97
CA LEU A 415 -8.33 27.37 6.74
C LEU A 415 -7.77 28.71 6.26
N SER A 416 -6.47 28.80 6.02
CA SER A 416 -5.81 30.00 5.50
C SER A 416 -5.11 29.69 4.19
N VAL A 417 -5.67 30.21 3.10
CA VAL A 417 -5.06 30.16 1.77
C VAL A 417 -4.21 31.41 1.62
N ARG A 418 -2.89 31.23 1.42
CA ARG A 418 -1.91 32.31 1.37
C ARG A 418 -1.19 32.36 0.03
N ASP A 419 -0.67 33.52 -0.35
CA ASP A 419 -0.02 33.79 -1.62
C ASP A 419 1.50 33.58 -1.62
N SER A 420 2.17 33.82 -0.49
CA SER A 420 3.58 33.46 -0.31
C SER A 420 3.94 33.26 1.15
N ASN A 421 4.92 32.39 1.39
CA ASN A 421 5.47 32.24 2.73
C ASN A 421 6.07 33.60 3.14
N PRO A 422 5.94 34.06 4.41
CA PRO A 422 6.47 35.37 4.79
C PRO A 422 7.97 35.50 4.47
N GLY A 423 8.30 36.32 3.47
CA GLY A 423 9.68 36.55 3.02
C GLY A 423 10.01 36.06 1.61
N ASP A 424 9.13 35.28 0.97
CA ASP A 424 9.31 34.81 -0.40
C ASP A 424 8.77 35.82 -1.44
N ALA A 425 9.38 35.84 -2.63
CA ALA A 425 8.80 36.52 -3.78
C ALA A 425 7.45 35.87 -4.13
N ILE A 426 6.47 36.67 -4.54
CA ILE A 426 5.14 36.17 -4.94
C ILE A 426 5.33 35.15 -6.07
N ASP A 427 5.06 33.87 -5.78
CA ASP A 427 5.08 32.77 -6.75
C ASP A 427 3.69 32.72 -7.44
N PRO A 428 3.61 32.69 -8.78
CA PRO A 428 2.35 32.60 -9.51
C PRO A 428 1.63 31.24 -9.42
N SER A 429 2.18 30.25 -8.71
CA SER A 429 1.46 29.00 -8.38
C SER A 429 0.45 29.23 -7.25
N ASP A 430 -0.64 29.93 -7.57
CA ASP A 430 -1.68 30.29 -6.60
C ASP A 430 -2.11 29.09 -5.75
N ALA A 431 -2.01 29.21 -4.43
CA ALA A 431 -2.67 28.30 -3.50
C ALA A 431 -4.17 28.29 -3.76
N ARG A 432 -4.77 27.10 -3.80
CA ARG A 432 -6.20 26.94 -4.09
C ARG A 432 -6.88 26.08 -3.04
N LEU A 433 -8.13 26.43 -2.75
CA LEU A 433 -9.07 25.60 -2.01
C LEU A 433 -10.23 25.24 -2.94
N VAL A 434 -10.49 23.95 -3.10
CA VAL A 434 -11.66 23.44 -3.81
C VAL A 434 -12.52 22.70 -2.79
N MET A 435 -13.83 22.98 -2.77
CA MET A 435 -14.78 22.33 -1.87
C MET A 435 -15.99 21.85 -2.66
N ASN A 436 -16.18 20.53 -2.69
CA ASN A 436 -17.28 19.85 -3.37
C ASN A 436 -18.08 19.06 -2.34
N THR A 437 -19.40 19.10 -2.41
CA THR A 437 -20.30 18.35 -1.52
C THR A 437 -21.37 17.64 -2.33
N ALA A 438 -22.01 16.62 -1.74
CA ALA A 438 -22.99 15.78 -2.42
C ALA A 438 -22.43 15.14 -3.70
N THR A 439 -21.16 14.72 -3.68
CA THR A 439 -20.51 14.07 -4.81
C THR A 439 -20.65 12.56 -4.74
N ALA A 440 -20.90 11.92 -5.87
CA ALA A 440 -20.72 10.48 -6.02
C ALA A 440 -19.22 10.18 -6.14
N ASN A 441 -18.73 9.15 -5.46
CA ASN A 441 -17.36 8.66 -5.61
C ASN A 441 -17.39 7.21 -6.13
N GLY A 442 -16.76 6.95 -7.27
CA GLY A 442 -16.76 5.61 -7.88
C GLY A 442 -18.18 5.06 -8.10
N SER A 443 -18.47 3.91 -7.49
CA SER A 443 -19.81 3.27 -7.51
C SER A 443 -20.78 3.83 -6.47
N ASP A 444 -20.34 4.73 -5.60
CA ASP A 444 -21.13 5.17 -4.45
C ASP A 444 -22.12 6.27 -4.83
N ALA A 445 -23.33 6.17 -4.30
CA ALA A 445 -24.34 7.20 -4.49
C ALA A 445 -24.02 8.44 -3.63
N ALA A 446 -24.11 9.62 -4.24
CA ALA A 446 -24.07 10.89 -3.51
C ALA A 446 -25.17 10.95 -2.44
N VAL A 447 -24.85 11.48 -1.26
CA VAL A 447 -25.89 11.82 -0.27
C VAL A 447 -26.54 13.14 -0.67
N SER A 448 -27.84 13.10 -0.98
CA SER A 448 -28.60 14.31 -1.37
C SER A 448 -28.53 15.39 -0.29
N GLY A 449 -28.23 16.63 -0.69
CA GLY A 449 -28.28 17.80 0.19
C GLY A 449 -27.02 18.07 1.01
N GLY A 450 -25.85 17.63 0.53
CA GLY A 450 -24.54 18.00 1.08
C GLY A 450 -24.34 19.52 1.17
N THR A 451 -23.65 19.96 2.22
CA THR A 451 -23.43 21.39 2.52
C THR A 451 -22.01 21.65 3.02
N VAL A 452 -21.53 22.87 2.76
CA VAL A 452 -20.37 23.42 3.46
C VAL A 452 -20.87 24.18 4.69
N LEU A 453 -20.53 23.69 5.87
CA LEU A 453 -20.97 24.23 7.16
C LEU A 453 -19.79 24.92 7.84
N VAL A 454 -19.97 26.17 8.25
CA VAL A 454 -18.96 26.93 8.99
C VAL A 454 -19.38 27.02 10.45
N GLY A 455 -18.52 26.50 11.34
CA GLY A 455 -18.79 26.34 12.76
C GLY A 455 -19.03 27.68 13.47
N LEU A 456 -20.17 27.80 14.16
CA LEU A 456 -20.56 28.97 14.94
C LEU A 456 -20.69 28.59 16.42
N THR A 457 -20.10 29.41 17.29
CA THR A 457 -20.20 29.32 18.75
C THR A 457 -20.90 30.55 19.31
N SER A 458 -21.22 30.54 20.61
CA SER A 458 -21.76 31.71 21.31
C SER A 458 -20.81 32.93 21.28
N SER A 459 -19.52 32.72 21.01
CA SER A 459 -18.50 33.75 20.86
C SER A 459 -18.20 34.15 19.40
N GLY A 460 -18.94 33.62 18.43
CA GLY A 460 -18.75 33.89 17.00
C GLY A 460 -18.27 32.67 16.21
N PHE A 461 -17.77 32.92 14.99
CA PHE A 461 -17.27 31.87 14.09
C PHE A 461 -16.04 31.19 14.68
N ASN A 462 -16.13 29.88 14.91
CA ASN A 462 -15.00 29.04 15.31
C ASN A 462 -14.24 28.50 14.09
N GLY A 463 -14.96 28.20 13.02
CA GLY A 463 -14.38 27.94 11.71
C GLY A 463 -14.48 29.14 10.78
N ARG A 464 -13.52 29.30 9.88
CA ARG A 464 -13.56 30.28 8.78
C ARG A 464 -12.55 29.93 7.71
N VAL A 465 -12.73 30.49 6.52
CA VAL A 465 -11.76 30.42 5.41
C VAL A 465 -11.23 31.82 5.16
N ASP A 466 -9.93 31.99 5.36
CA ASP A 466 -9.22 33.24 5.13
C ASP A 466 -8.49 33.16 3.79
N PHE A 467 -8.81 34.07 2.87
CA PHE A 467 -8.05 34.32 1.64
C PHE A 467 -7.39 35.70 1.78
N ASP A 468 -6.13 35.83 1.38
CA ASP A 468 -5.41 37.12 1.35
C ASP A 468 -5.68 37.96 0.10
N ARG A 469 -6.44 37.43 -0.87
CA ARG A 469 -7.00 38.16 -2.02
C ARG A 469 -8.52 38.00 -2.14
N SER A 470 -9.15 38.94 -2.86
CA SER A 470 -10.52 38.79 -3.36
C SER A 470 -10.56 37.70 -4.44
N GLY A 471 -11.20 36.56 -4.17
CA GLY A 471 -11.30 35.44 -5.11
C GLY A 471 -12.19 35.73 -6.34
N THR A 472 -12.02 34.93 -7.40
CA THR A 472 -12.98 34.78 -8.51
C THR A 472 -13.86 33.57 -8.31
#